data_AF-A0A821Q0E5-F1
#
_entry.id   AF-A0A821Q0E5-F1
#
_cell.length_a   1.000
_cell.length_b   1.000
_cell.length_c   1.000
_cell.angle_alpha   90.00
_cell.angle_beta   90.00
_cell.angle_gamma   90.00
#
_symmetry.space_group_name_H-M   'P 1'
#
loop_
_entity.id
_entity.type
_entity.pdbx_description
1 polymer ?
#
loop_
_entity_poly.entity_id
_entity_poly.type
_entity_poly.pdbx_seq_one_letter_code
_entity_poly.pdbx_strand_id
1 'polypeptide(L)'
;MLNKVPNLCLSNGLVFYEVPDCLKILTELEERLISSRVPFMVILTLGFCKQFGLNGNLVNVPMNVDINVSILPRSFSDTHTIQLKRMRQMKNKNAFMYETIRPKVVHTAIKYLIGQELYKDE
;
A
#
# COMPACT_ATOMS: atom_id res chain seq x y z
N MET A 1 -23.18 14.30 -35.93
CA MET A 1 -22.41 13.28 -35.18
C MET A 1 -22.47 13.62 -33.69
N LEU A 2 -23.65 13.48 -33.09
CA LEU A 2 -23.88 13.93 -31.70
C LEU A 2 -23.50 12.85 -30.69
N ASN A 3 -22.73 13.23 -29.68
CA ASN A 3 -22.71 12.65 -28.33
C ASN A 3 -22.40 11.15 -28.19
N LYS A 4 -21.49 10.58 -28.99
CA LYS A 4 -20.95 9.23 -28.67
C LYS A 4 -19.81 9.34 -27.67
N VAL A 5 -20.08 8.97 -26.43
CA VAL A 5 -19.06 8.80 -25.38
C VAL A 5 -18.32 7.48 -25.63
N PRO A 6 -16.97 7.44 -25.67
CA PRO A 6 -16.22 6.20 -25.80
C PRO A 6 -16.56 5.21 -24.69
N ASN A 7 -16.56 3.90 -24.96
CA ASN A 7 -16.82 2.88 -23.92
C ASN A 7 -15.86 2.99 -22.73
N LEU A 8 -14.59 3.34 -23.00
CA LEU A 8 -13.53 3.54 -22.00
C LEU A 8 -13.43 5.00 -21.52
N CYS A 9 -14.53 5.74 -21.49
CA CYS A 9 -14.54 7.11 -20.97
C CYS A 9 -14.71 7.12 -19.45
N LEU A 10 -14.02 8.03 -18.76
CA LEU A 10 -14.15 8.25 -17.32
C LEU A 10 -15.62 8.45 -16.90
N SER A 11 -16.42 9.16 -17.71
CA SER A 11 -17.83 9.43 -17.42
C SER A 11 -18.71 8.17 -17.38
N ASN A 12 -18.24 7.02 -17.86
CA ASN A 12 -18.98 5.75 -17.83
C ASN A 12 -18.80 4.99 -16.50
N GLY A 13 -18.58 5.70 -15.39
CA GLY A 13 -18.31 5.08 -14.10
C GLY A 13 -16.91 4.45 -14.00
N LEU A 14 -16.01 4.79 -14.93
CA LEU A 14 -14.59 4.43 -14.88
C LEU A 14 -13.77 5.47 -14.10
N VAL A 15 -14.44 6.41 -13.40
CA VAL A 15 -13.80 7.39 -12.53
C VAL A 15 -13.15 6.66 -11.36
N PHE A 16 -11.90 7.00 -11.06
CA PHE A 16 -11.22 6.51 -9.87
C PHE A 16 -11.87 7.08 -8.61
N TYR A 17 -12.00 6.25 -7.58
CA TYR A 17 -12.44 6.71 -6.27
C TYR A 17 -11.46 7.74 -5.70
N GLU A 18 -12.01 8.75 -5.02
CA GLU A 18 -11.17 9.69 -4.29
C GLU A 18 -10.49 8.98 -3.12
N VAL A 19 -9.17 9.04 -3.10
CA VAL A 19 -8.38 8.49 -2.01
C VAL A 19 -8.61 9.37 -0.78
N PRO A 20 -9.00 8.82 0.38
CA PRO A 20 -9.18 9.60 1.60
C PRO A 20 -7.86 10.18 2.09
N ASP A 21 -7.92 11.34 2.75
CA ASP A 21 -6.72 12.07 3.16
C ASP A 21 -5.87 11.31 4.19
N CYS A 22 -6.49 10.44 4.99
CA CYS A 22 -5.78 9.57 5.93
C CYS A 22 -4.83 8.58 5.22
N LEU A 23 -5.12 8.21 3.96
CA LEU A 23 -4.26 7.32 3.17
C LEU A 23 -3.24 8.11 2.33
N LYS A 24 -3.58 9.32 1.87
CA LYS A 24 -2.67 10.15 1.06
C LYS A 24 -1.38 10.56 1.78
N ILE A 25 -1.42 10.63 3.11
CA ILE A 25 -0.31 11.12 3.95
C ILE A 25 0.70 9.99 4.29
N LEU A 26 0.36 8.73 4.01
CA LEU A 26 1.19 7.58 4.34
C LEU A 26 2.49 7.58 3.53
N THR A 27 3.58 7.17 4.16
CA THR A 27 4.81 6.83 3.42
C THR A 27 4.68 5.46 2.76
N GLU A 28 5.58 5.15 1.83
CA GLU A 28 5.57 3.83 1.16
C GLU A 28 5.71 2.70 2.18
N LEU A 29 6.59 2.82 3.18
CA LEU A 29 6.71 1.78 4.21
C LEU A 29 5.44 1.68 5.07
N GLU A 30 4.83 2.81 5.45
CA GLU A 30 3.59 2.85 6.23
C GLU A 30 2.43 2.16 5.46
N GLU A 31 2.26 2.47 4.18
CA GLU A 31 1.28 1.81 3.31
C GLU A 31 1.53 0.30 3.22
N ARG A 32 2.80 -0.10 3.07
CA ARG A 32 3.20 -1.50 2.95
C ARG A 32 3.02 -2.29 4.25
N LEU A 33 2.94 -1.63 5.42
CA LEU A 33 2.65 -2.26 6.72
C LEU A 33 1.16 -2.55 6.94
N ILE A 34 0.29 -1.71 6.38
CA ILE A 34 -1.18 -1.82 6.52
C ILE A 34 -1.81 -2.59 5.36
N SER A 35 -1.04 -2.82 4.29
CA SER A 35 -1.47 -3.63 3.17
C SER A 35 -1.62 -5.08 3.60
N SER A 36 -2.79 -5.66 3.41
CA SER A 36 -3.00 -7.07 3.77
C SER A 36 -2.23 -8.05 2.89
N ARG A 37 -1.87 -7.62 1.68
CA ARG A 37 -1.11 -8.43 0.74
C ARG A 37 0.01 -7.61 0.13
N VAL A 38 1.25 -8.09 0.24
CA VAL A 38 2.39 -7.39 -0.33
C VAL A 38 2.85 -8.11 -1.60
N PRO A 39 2.70 -7.47 -2.77
CA PRO A 39 3.22 -8.02 -4.00
C PRO A 39 4.72 -7.76 -4.12
N PHE A 40 5.47 -8.79 -4.50
CA PHE A 40 6.83 -8.67 -4.98
C PHE A 40 6.83 -8.83 -6.50
N MET A 41 7.14 -7.76 -7.21
CA MET A 41 7.24 -7.73 -8.67
C MET A 41 8.31 -6.72 -9.11
N VAL A 42 8.80 -6.86 -10.33
CA VAL A 42 9.71 -5.89 -10.96
C VAL A 42 8.96 -5.24 -12.11
N ILE A 43 8.71 -3.93 -11.98
CA ILE A 43 8.10 -3.11 -13.03
C ILE A 43 9.22 -2.49 -13.87
N LEU A 44 9.14 -2.64 -15.19
CA LEU A 44 10.09 -2.07 -16.15
C LEU A 44 9.36 -1.21 -17.18
N THR A 45 10.05 -0.24 -17.76
CA THR A 45 9.55 0.50 -18.92
C THR A 45 9.68 -0.33 -20.19
N LEU A 46 8.56 -0.56 -20.88
CA LEU A 46 8.52 -1.21 -22.19
C LEU A 46 8.69 -0.15 -23.29
N GLY A 47 9.95 0.10 -23.64
CA GLY A 47 10.36 0.83 -24.85
C GLY A 47 9.48 2.03 -25.23
N PHE A 48 9.06 2.04 -26.50
CA PHE A 48 8.57 3.22 -27.21
C PHE A 48 7.24 3.80 -26.71
N CYS A 49 6.38 3.00 -26.07
CA CYS A 49 4.99 3.39 -25.80
C CYS A 49 4.72 3.93 -24.38
N LYS A 50 5.75 4.30 -23.59
CA LYS A 50 5.60 4.66 -22.16
C LYS A 50 4.82 3.61 -21.34
N GLN A 51 4.70 2.40 -21.86
CA GLN A 51 3.97 1.32 -21.22
C GLN A 51 4.88 0.69 -20.19
N PHE A 52 4.32 0.28 -19.06
CA PHE A 52 5.05 -0.50 -18.07
C PHE A 52 4.78 -1.99 -18.27
N GLY A 53 5.83 -2.79 -18.13
CA GLY A 53 5.78 -4.24 -18.20
C GLY A 53 6.25 -4.85 -16.89
N LEU A 54 5.87 -6.11 -16.67
CA LEU A 54 6.34 -6.90 -15.54
C LEU A 54 7.47 -7.81 -16.01
N ASN A 55 8.55 -7.85 -15.24
CA ASN A 55 9.64 -8.80 -15.45
C ASN A 55 9.59 -9.91 -14.40
N GLY A 56 9.54 -11.16 -14.87
CA GLY A 56 9.47 -12.35 -14.02
C GLY A 56 8.11 -12.55 -13.36
N ASN A 57 8.12 -13.32 -12.27
CA ASN A 57 6.89 -13.73 -11.58
C ASN A 57 6.43 -12.67 -10.56
N LEU A 58 5.11 -12.46 -10.50
CA LEU A 58 4.46 -11.74 -9.41
C LEU A 58 4.25 -12.70 -8.24
N VAL A 59 4.81 -12.37 -7.08
CA VAL A 59 4.60 -13.15 -5.85
C VAL A 59 3.76 -12.32 -4.90
N ASN A 60 2.54 -12.77 -4.61
CA ASN A 60 1.66 -12.09 -3.67
C ASN A 60 1.73 -12.75 -2.30
N VAL A 61 2.25 -12.04 -1.30
CA VAL A 61 2.45 -12.60 0.05
C VAL A 61 1.37 -12.06 0.98
N PRO A 62 0.53 -12.91 1.58
CA PRO A 62 -0.42 -12.48 2.60
C PRO A 62 0.32 -12.03 3.86
N MET A 63 -0.16 -10.96 4.47
CA MET A 63 0.41 -10.35 5.66
C MET A 63 -0.68 -10.21 6.72
N ASN A 64 -0.39 -10.69 7.92
CA ASN A 64 -1.32 -10.52 9.04
C ASN A 64 -1.17 -9.09 9.60
N VAL A 65 -2.12 -8.23 9.25
CA VAL A 65 -2.14 -6.82 9.66
C VAL A 65 -2.32 -6.70 11.17
N ASP A 66 -3.14 -7.56 11.80
CA ASP A 66 -3.38 -7.52 13.25
C ASP A 66 -2.11 -7.77 14.07
N ILE A 67 -1.29 -8.72 13.62
CA ILE A 67 0.01 -8.99 14.25
C ILE A 67 0.91 -7.76 14.14
N ASN A 68 1.01 -7.13 12.97
CA ASN A 68 1.83 -5.94 12.80
C ASN A 68 1.35 -4.77 13.68
N VAL A 69 0.04 -4.57 13.76
CA VAL A 69 -0.57 -3.49 14.55
C VAL A 69 -0.39 -3.70 16.04
N SER A 70 -0.52 -4.93 16.51
CA SER A 70 -0.36 -5.26 17.93
C SER A 70 1.08 -5.13 18.42
N ILE A 71 2.06 -5.36 17.54
CA ILE A 71 3.50 -5.21 17.82
C ILE A 71 3.90 -3.73 17.91
N LEU A 72 3.26 -2.84 17.13
CA LEU A 72 3.56 -1.41 17.18
C LEU A 72 3.21 -0.84 18.57
N PRO A 73 4.08 -0.03 19.19
CA PRO A 73 3.82 0.53 20.51
C PRO A 73 2.60 1.46 20.45
N ARG A 74 1.61 1.16 21.31
CA ARG A 74 0.27 1.75 21.28
C ARG A 74 0.14 3.07 22.06
N SER A 75 1.20 3.55 22.74
CA SER A 75 1.14 4.67 23.70
C SER A 75 1.58 6.03 23.13
N PHE A 76 1.02 7.11 23.72
CA PHE A 76 0.56 8.35 23.09
C PHE A 76 1.55 9.53 23.12
N SER A 77 2.39 9.64 22.11
CA SER A 77 2.78 10.97 21.64
C SER A 77 2.66 11.01 20.13
N ASP A 78 1.99 12.03 19.62
CA ASP A 78 1.88 12.32 18.18
C ASP A 78 3.26 12.45 17.51
N THR A 79 4.30 12.73 18.30
CA THR A 79 5.68 12.87 17.86
C THR A 79 6.50 11.58 17.90
N HIS A 80 5.97 10.45 18.39
CA HIS A 80 6.77 9.23 18.43
C HIS A 80 6.96 8.66 17.01
N THR A 81 8.20 8.54 16.61
CA THR A 81 8.59 7.93 15.33
C THR A 81 9.51 6.75 15.59
N ILE A 82 9.38 5.70 14.78
CA ILE A 82 10.10 4.43 14.95
C ILE A 82 10.85 4.13 13.67
N GLN A 83 12.13 3.77 13.78
CA GLN A 83 12.88 3.27 12.64
C GLN A 83 12.54 1.80 12.39
N LEU A 84 12.01 1.50 11.21
CA LEU A 84 11.61 0.14 10.84
C LEU A 84 12.38 -0.35 9.63
N LYS A 85 13.00 -1.53 9.79
CA LYS A 85 13.68 -2.26 8.70
C LYS A 85 12.77 -3.36 8.20
N ARG A 86 12.29 -3.24 6.96
CA ARG A 86 11.55 -4.29 6.29
C ARG A 86 12.50 -5.15 5.47
N MET A 87 12.61 -6.43 5.84
CA MET A 87 13.43 -7.40 5.13
C MET A 87 12.59 -8.17 4.10
N ARG A 88 13.16 -8.50 2.93
CA ARG A 88 12.53 -9.47 2.00
C ARG A 88 12.59 -10.90 2.55
N GLN A 89 13.68 -11.23 3.20
CA GLN A 89 13.89 -12.48 3.93
C GLN A 89 14.73 -12.14 5.16
N MET A 90 14.41 -12.73 6.31
CA MET A 90 15.11 -12.43 7.58
C MET A 90 16.61 -12.77 7.56
N LYS A 91 17.02 -13.68 6.67
CA LYS A 91 18.44 -14.06 6.48
C LYS A 91 19.28 -12.99 5.76
N ASN A 92 18.65 -12.01 5.12
CA ASN A 92 19.36 -10.99 4.36
C ASN A 92 19.98 -9.96 5.31
N LYS A 93 21.21 -9.54 5.02
CA LYS A 93 21.91 -8.52 5.81
C LYS A 93 21.33 -7.11 5.60
N ASN A 94 20.91 -6.82 4.37
CA ASN A 94 20.42 -5.51 3.98
C ASN A 94 18.89 -5.48 3.98
N ALA A 95 18.35 -4.39 4.53
CA ALA A 95 16.93 -4.09 4.48
C ALA A 95 16.49 -3.78 3.05
N PHE A 96 15.28 -4.20 2.71
CA PHE A 96 14.65 -3.85 1.44
C PHE A 96 14.07 -2.44 1.49
N MET A 97 13.42 -2.11 2.60
CA MET A 97 12.99 -0.75 2.92
C MET A 97 13.47 -0.42 4.32
N TYR A 98 13.94 0.80 4.50
CA TYR A 98 14.36 1.31 5.80
C TYR A 98 13.89 2.75 5.93
N GLU A 99 12.84 2.95 6.70
CA GLU A 99 12.22 4.26 6.90
C GLU A 99 11.80 4.45 8.35
N THR A 100 11.57 5.71 8.70
CA THR A 100 11.01 6.12 9.96
C THR A 100 9.49 6.20 9.83
N ILE A 101 8.77 5.41 10.61
CA ILE A 101 7.30 5.34 10.58
C ILE A 101 6.66 6.12 11.74
N ARG A 102 5.42 6.58 11.54
CA ARG A 102 4.56 7.23 12.54
C ARG A 102 3.42 6.28 12.93
N PRO A 103 3.50 5.60 14.08
CA PRO A 103 2.47 4.64 14.51
C PRO A 103 1.05 5.23 14.56
N LYS A 104 0.91 6.51 14.93
CA LYS A 104 -0.38 7.19 14.96
C LYS A 104 -1.07 7.26 13.58
N VAL A 105 -0.31 7.59 12.54
CA VAL A 105 -0.84 7.71 11.17
C VAL A 105 -1.25 6.33 10.65
N VAL A 106 -0.38 5.33 10.87
CA VAL A 106 -0.63 3.93 10.56
C VAL A 106 -1.92 3.42 11.22
N HIS A 107 -2.11 3.66 12.52
CA HIS A 107 -3.33 3.25 13.22
C HIS A 107 -4.58 3.98 12.72
N THR A 108 -4.47 5.27 12.38
CA THR A 108 -5.60 6.03 11.83
C THR A 108 -6.03 5.48 10.47
N ALA A 109 -5.06 5.15 9.61
CA ALA A 109 -5.31 4.52 8.32
C ALA A 109 -5.96 3.13 8.45
N ILE A 110 -5.49 2.30 9.38
CA ILE A 110 -6.03 0.95 9.57
C ILE A 110 -7.48 0.99 10.07
N LYS A 111 -7.79 1.89 11.02
CA LYS A 111 -9.17 2.08 11.48
C LYS A 111 -10.14 2.39 10.34
N TYR A 112 -9.68 3.11 9.33
CA TYR A 112 -10.45 3.36 8.12
C TYR A 112 -10.57 2.09 7.26
N LEU A 113 -9.45 1.39 7.01
CA LEU A 113 -9.39 0.23 6.12
C LEU A 113 -10.20 -0.97 6.62
N ILE A 114 -10.25 -1.23 7.94
CA ILE A 114 -11.05 -2.33 8.53
C ILE A 114 -12.55 -2.23 8.14
N GLY A 115 -13.05 -1.02 7.86
CA GLY A 115 -14.43 -0.82 7.42
C GLY A 115 -14.72 -1.29 6.00
N GLN A 116 -13.68 -1.48 5.17
CA GLN A 116 -13.78 -1.79 3.75
C GLN A 116 -13.93 -3.29 3.50
N GLU A 117 -14.70 -3.68 2.49
CA GLU A 117 -14.98 -5.08 2.14
C GLU A 117 -13.71 -5.92 1.96
N LEU A 118 -12.69 -5.36 1.29
CA LEU A 118 -11.43 -6.07 1.02
C LEU A 118 -10.64 -6.47 2.28
N TYR A 119 -10.89 -5.81 3.41
CA TYR A 119 -10.21 -6.07 4.68
C TYR A 119 -11.07 -6.87 5.67
N LYS A 120 -12.30 -7.26 5.29
CA LYS A 120 -13.21 -8.08 6.11
C LYS A 120 -13.09 -9.57 5.83
N ASP A 121 -12.65 -9.93 4.63
CA ASP A 121 -12.58 -11.32 4.14
C ASP A 121 -11.22 -12.00 4.41
N GLU A 122 -10.33 -11.36 5.18
CA GLU A 122 -8.99 -11.85 5.55
C GLU A 122 -8.83 -11.95 7.07
#